data_AF-A0A930BQP0-F1
#
_entry.id   AF-A0A930BQP0-F1
#
_cell.length_a   1.000
_cell.length_b   1.000
_cell.length_c   1.000
_cell.angle_alpha   90.00
_cell.angle_beta   90.00
_cell.angle_gamma   90.00
#
_symmetry.space_group_name_H-M   'P 1'
#
loop_
_entity.id
_entity.type
_entity.pdbx_description
1 polymer ?
#
loop_
_entity_poly.entity_id
_entity_poly.type
_entity_poly.pdbx_seq_one_letter_code
_entity_poly.pdbx_strand_id
1 'polypeptide(L)'
;MLLIAGYLGTVPAAFNDGLKTGLPVLLLPVIGPVWFALNRGPAFRRATLQLIVGLLLVAIAGGLILGLGPHFAEKLVAEAIEAARNR
;
A
#
# COMPACT_ATOMS: atom_id res chain seq x y z
N MET A 1 -6.17 -4.50 6.22
CA MET A 1 -5.92 -5.96 6.36
C MET A 1 -5.64 -6.67 5.03
N LEU A 2 -6.08 -6.15 3.87
CA LEU A 2 -5.86 -6.81 2.57
C LEU A 2 -4.37 -7.00 2.22
N LEU A 3 -3.52 -5.99 2.44
CA LEU A 3 -2.07 -6.10 2.24
C LEU A 3 -1.45 -7.20 3.10
N ILE A 4 -1.76 -7.20 4.40
CA ILE A 4 -1.21 -8.17 5.36
C ILE A 4 -1.64 -9.60 5.02
N ALA A 5 -2.91 -9.80 4.65
CA ALA A 5 -3.41 -11.11 4.25
C ALA A 5 -2.72 -11.64 2.97
N GLY A 6 -2.50 -10.76 1.98
CA GLY A 6 -1.73 -11.10 0.79
C GLY A 6 -0.25 -11.38 1.10
N TYR A 7 0.34 -10.65 2.05
CA TYR A 7 1.72 -10.81 2.48
C TYR A 7 1.97 -12.16 3.16
N LEU A 8 1.11 -12.52 4.11
CA LEU A 8 1.20 -13.78 4.85
C LEU A 8 1.02 -15.00 3.94
N GLY A 9 0.27 -14.87 2.85
CA GLY A 9 0.12 -15.95 1.86
C GLY A 9 1.29 -16.06 0.88
N THR A 10 1.94 -14.95 0.54
CA THR A 10 2.94 -14.90 -0.55
C THR A 10 4.37 -15.05 -0.06
N VAL A 11 4.71 -14.51 1.12
CA VAL A 11 6.08 -14.58 1.64
C VAL A 11 6.51 -16.01 2.00
N PRO A 12 5.77 -16.79 2.80
CA PRO A 12 6.18 -18.16 3.13
C PRO A 12 6.19 -19.05 1.88
N ALA A 13 5.23 -18.83 0.97
CA ALA A 13 5.16 -19.56 -0.30
C ALA A 13 6.37 -19.30 -1.20
N ALA A 14 6.87 -18.05 -1.24
CA ALA A 14 8.04 -17.70 -2.03
C ALA A 14 9.33 -18.36 -1.53
N PHE A 15 9.45 -18.55 -0.22
CA PHE A 15 10.57 -19.28 0.38
C PHE A 15 10.44 -20.80 0.25
N ASN A 16 9.23 -21.35 0.26
CA ASN A 16 8.98 -22.76 -0.04
C ASN A 16 9.36 -23.12 -1.50
N ASP A 17 9.23 -22.17 -2.42
CA ASP A 17 9.68 -22.30 -3.81
C ASP A 17 11.20 -22.14 -3.99
N GLY A 18 11.91 -21.74 -2.94
CA GLY A 18 13.36 -21.64 -2.89
C GLY A 18 13.90 -20.21 -2.77
N LEU A 19 15.22 -20.12 -2.51
CA LEU A 19 15.85 -18.85 -2.19
C LEU A 19 15.83 -17.84 -3.35
N LYS A 20 15.84 -18.31 -4.61
CA LYS A 20 15.80 -17.45 -5.79
C LYS A 20 14.48 -16.68 -5.94
N THR A 21 13.39 -17.21 -5.40
CA THR A 21 12.06 -16.55 -5.36
C THR A 21 11.80 -15.85 -4.04
N GLY A 22 12.27 -16.40 -2.91
CA GLY A 22 12.13 -15.77 -1.60
C GLY A 22 12.96 -14.50 -1.42
N LEU A 23 14.18 -14.46 -1.96
CA LEU A 23 15.10 -13.32 -1.79
C LEU A 23 14.56 -12.03 -2.45
N PRO A 24 14.04 -12.05 -3.70
CA PRO A 24 13.39 -10.87 -4.28
C PRO A 24 12.16 -10.40 -3.49
N VAL A 25 11.37 -11.32 -2.94
CA VAL A 25 10.19 -11.02 -2.12
C VAL A 25 10.57 -10.33 -0.81
N LEU A 26 11.68 -10.74 -0.20
CA LEU A 26 12.22 -10.14 1.02
C LEU A 26 12.88 -8.77 0.75
N LEU A 27 13.70 -8.67 -0.29
CA LEU A 27 14.47 -7.48 -0.63
C LEU A 27 13.59 -6.35 -1.20
N LEU A 28 12.53 -6.71 -1.92
CA LEU A 28 11.57 -5.77 -2.49
C LEU A 28 10.21 -6.00 -1.85
N PRO A 29 9.99 -5.51 -0.61
CA PRO A 29 8.83 -5.87 0.18
C PRO A 29 7.52 -5.42 -0.46
N VAL A 30 7.52 -4.44 -1.36
CA VAL A 30 6.30 -4.02 -2.08
C VAL A 30 6.13 -4.77 -3.41
N ILE A 31 7.19 -4.81 -4.21
CA ILE A 31 7.13 -5.28 -5.60
C ILE A 31 7.27 -6.81 -5.66
N GLY A 32 8.10 -7.39 -4.81
CA GLY A 32 8.41 -8.81 -4.78
C GLY A 32 7.20 -9.71 -4.53
N PRO A 33 6.36 -9.48 -3.49
CA PRO A 33 5.15 -10.26 -3.27
C PRO A 33 4.16 -10.19 -4.44
N VAL A 34 4.03 -9.02 -5.08
CA VAL A 34 3.15 -8.83 -6.24
C VAL A 34 3.67 -9.61 -7.44
N TRP A 35 4.97 -9.50 -7.75
CA TRP A 35 5.62 -10.26 -8.81
C TRP A 35 5.50 -11.78 -8.59
N PHE A 36 5.76 -12.25 -7.37
CA PHE A 36 5.65 -13.66 -7.02
C PHE A 36 4.22 -14.18 -7.22
N ALA A 37 3.23 -13.44 -6.71
CA ALA A 37 1.83 -13.83 -6.83
C ALA A 37 1.32 -13.83 -8.28
N LEU A 38 1.80 -12.90 -9.12
CA LEU A 38 1.49 -12.85 -10.55
C LEU A 38 2.03 -14.06 -11.31
N ASN A 39 3.23 -14.55 -10.94
CA ASN A 39 3.90 -15.66 -11.65
C ASN A 39 3.45 -17.06 -11.22
N ARG A 40 2.62 -17.19 -10.17
CA ARG A 40 2.13 -18.50 -9.67
C ARG A 40 0.71 -18.87 -10.07
N GLY A 41 0.09 -18.10 -10.96
CA GLY A 41 -1.13 -18.50 -11.64
C GLY A 41 -2.38 -18.54 -10.74
N PRO A 42 -3.39 -19.39 -11.05
CA PRO A 42 -4.74 -19.28 -10.48
C PRO A 42 -4.82 -19.45 -8.96
N ALA A 43 -3.92 -20.26 -8.38
CA ALA A 43 -3.89 -20.54 -6.94
C ALA A 43 -3.61 -19.29 -6.10
N PHE A 44 -2.85 -18.33 -6.65
CA PHE A 44 -2.50 -17.08 -5.98
C PHE A 44 -3.39 -15.90 -6.39
N ARG A 45 -4.36 -16.09 -7.28
CA ARG A 45 -5.20 -15.00 -7.84
C ARG A 45 -5.84 -14.13 -6.76
N ARG A 46 -6.30 -14.74 -5.65
CA ARG A 46 -6.87 -14.00 -4.52
C ARG A 46 -5.83 -13.14 -3.81
N ALA A 47 -4.65 -13.69 -3.53
CA ALA A 47 -3.55 -12.95 -2.91
C ALA A 47 -3.06 -11.82 -3.81
N THR A 48 -2.94 -12.06 -5.12
CA THR A 48 -2.59 -11.05 -6.12
C THR A 48 -3.57 -9.88 -6.09
N LEU A 49 -4.88 -10.16 -6.12
CA LEU A 49 -5.90 -9.11 -6.06
C LEU A 49 -5.84 -8.35 -4.74
N GLN A 50 -5.65 -9.03 -3.61
CA GLN A 50 -5.53 -8.38 -2.30
C GLN A 50 -4.32 -7.44 -2.22
N LEU A 51 -3.18 -7.85 -2.79
CA LEU A 51 -1.97 -7.03 -2.84
C LEU A 51 -2.17 -5.82 -3.76
N ILE A 52 -2.67 -6.01 -4.99
CA ILE A 52 -2.88 -4.92 -5.94
C ILE A 52 -3.90 -3.91 -5.41
N VAL A 53 -5.07 -4.37 -4.94
CA VAL A 53 -6.12 -3.50 -4.39
C VAL A 53 -5.60 -2.77 -3.15
N GLY A 54 -4.91 -3.49 -2.26
CA GLY A 54 -4.31 -2.89 -1.08
C GLY A 54 -3.29 -1.80 -1.42
N LEU A 55 -2.47 -2.03 -2.44
CA LEU A 55 -1.47 -1.07 -2.90
C LEU A 55 -2.10 0.17 -3.53
N LEU A 56 -3.12 -0.03 -4.37
CA LEU A 56 -3.91 1.06 -4.96
C LEU A 56 -4.54 1.93 -3.89
N LEU A 57 -5.14 1.34 -2.86
CA LEU A 57 -5.75 2.10 -1.76
C LEU A 57 -4.71 2.94 -1.01
N VAL A 58 -3.52 2.40 -0.75
CA VAL A 58 -2.42 3.15 -0.12
C VAL A 58 -1.93 4.29 -1.00
N ALA A 59 -1.77 4.04 -2.30
CA ALA A 59 -1.35 5.07 -3.26
C ALA A 59 -2.40 6.20 -3.37
N ILE A 60 -3.69 5.86 -3.44
CA ILE A 60 -4.78 6.82 -3.45
C ILE A 60 -4.81 7.62 -2.15
N ALA A 61 -4.73 6.96 -1.00
CA ALA A 61 -4.70 7.65 0.29
C ALA A 61 -3.50 8.60 0.39
N GLY A 62 -2.30 8.15 0.00
CA GLY A 62 -1.10 8.97 -0.03
C GLY A 62 -1.25 10.18 -0.97
N GLY A 63 -1.79 9.96 -2.18
CA GLY A 63 -2.06 11.03 -3.14
C GLY A 63 -3.08 12.04 -2.63
N LEU A 64 -4.15 11.58 -1.98
CA LEU A 64 -5.15 12.45 -1.37
C LEU A 64 -4.56 13.25 -0.20
N ILE A 65 -3.78 12.63 0.68
CA ILE A 65 -3.17 13.30 1.82
C ILE A 65 -2.15 14.35 1.35
N LEU A 66 -1.27 13.99 0.41
CA LEU A 66 -0.24 14.92 -0.08
C LEU A 66 -0.82 16.00 -0.99
N GLY A 67 -1.84 15.67 -1.79
CA GLY A 67 -2.48 16.60 -2.72
C GLY A 67 -3.49 17.54 -2.05
N LEU A 68 -4.27 17.04 -1.08
CA LEU A 68 -5.27 17.86 -0.36
C LEU A 68 -4.72 18.43 0.95
N GLY A 69 -3.57 17.94 1.45
CA GLY A 69 -2.93 18.45 2.66
C GLY A 69 -2.71 19.96 2.66
N PRO A 70 -2.16 20.57 1.58
CA PRO A 70 -2.02 22.01 1.47
C PRO A 70 -3.37 22.75 1.49
N HIS A 71 -4.37 22.21 0.80
CA HIS A 71 -5.71 22.79 0.74
C HIS A 71 -6.41 22.82 2.12
N PHE A 72 -6.24 21.76 2.90
CA PHE A 72 -6.75 21.71 4.28
C PHE A 72 -5.93 22.61 5.22
N ALA A 73 -4.60 22.69 5.05
CA ALA A 73 -3.74 23.55 5.85
C ALA A 73 -4.09 25.04 5.65
N GLU A 74 -4.30 25.47 4.40
CA GLU A 74 -4.69 26.85 4.08
C GLU A 74 -6.05 27.21 4.71
N LYS A 75 -7.04 26.31 4.63
CA LYS A 75 -8.35 26.51 5.29
C LYS A 75 -8.24 26.62 6.80
N LEU A 76 -7.48 25.72 7.44
CA LEU A 76 -7.28 25.74 8.89
C LEU A 76 -6.61 27.03 9.37
N VAL A 77 -5.61 27.52 8.60
CA VAL A 77 -4.94 28.80 8.90
C VAL A 77 -5.91 29.97 8.71
N ALA A 78 -6.70 29.98 7.64
CA ALA A 78 -7.68 31.03 7.39
C ALA A 78 -8.75 31.09 8.51
N GLU A 79 -9.30 29.95 8.91
CA GLU A 79 -10.27 29.86 10.02
C GLU A 79 -9.66 30.31 11.36
N ALA A 80 -8.38 29.97 11.63
CA ALA A 80 -7.69 30.41 12.84
C ALA A 80 -7.47 31.92 12.88
N ILE A 81 -7.12 32.53 11.73
CA ILE A 81 -6.96 33.98 11.61
C ILE A 81 -8.31 34.69 11.79
N GLU A 82 -9.38 34.19 11.20
CA GLU A 82 -10.72 34.76 11.33
C GLU A 82 -11.25 34.67 12.76
N ALA A 83 -11.04 33.52 13.43
CA ALA A 83 -11.39 33.34 14.83
C ALA A 83 -10.59 34.27 15.78
N ALA A 84 -9.33 34.56 15.45
CA ALA A 84 -8.51 35.51 16.20
C ALA A 84 -8.93 36.97 15.97
N ARG A 85 -9.50 37.28 14.80
CA ARG A 85 -9.98 38.63 14.45
C ARG A 85 -11.34 38.98 15.07
N ASN A 86 -12.16 37.96 15.34
CA ASN A 86 -13.48 38.10 15.96
C ASN A 86 -13.46 37.96 17.50
N ARG A 87 -12.28 37.89 18.12
CA ARG A 87 -12.05 38.03 19.56
C ARG A 87 -11.60 39.44 19.90
#